data_AF-A0A6P5M610-F1
#
_entry.id   AF-A0A6P5M610-F1
#
_cell.length_a   1.000
_cell.length_b   1.000
_cell.length_c   1.000
_cell.angle_alpha   90.00
_cell.angle_beta   90.00
_cell.angle_gamma   90.00
#
_symmetry.space_group_name_H-M   'P 1'
#
loop_
_entity.id
_entity.type
_entity.pdbx_description
1 polymer ?
#
loop_
_entity_poly.entity_id
_entity_poly.type
_entity_poly.pdbx_seq_one_letter_code
_entity_poly.pdbx_strand_id
1 'polypeptide(L)'
;MSAYCLGLASSVSAPAEADSASCMELPGPGGDAARSPAAAAAAALVSFPGGPGELELALEEELALLAAGERPPDPGEFSQAELGLLDAAEAPGPGQLLQPSSPPQEPELLSVIRQKEKDLVLAARLGKALLERNQDMSRQYEQMHKELTDKLEHLEQEKHELRRRFENREGEWEGRVSELESDVRQLQVELEKQQIHLREADREKTRAVQELSEQNQRLLDQLSRASEVERQLSMQVHALREDFREKNSSSNQHIIRLESLQAEIKMLSDRKRELEHRLSATMEENDLLQGTVEELQDRVLILERQSHDKDLQLHQSQLELQDVRLSYRQLQVKVEELSDERSLQSFNATSASLLSEIEQSMEAEELEQEREQLRLQLWEAYCQVRYLCSHLRGNDSADSAVSTDSSMDESSETSSAKDVPAGSLRMALSELKRLIQSIVDGMEPTSSRRIDDDTLEEQIRQTNEDSRALRELMEGERGKLRQSLEELQRLHSQVTMLSVEMTALKEERDRLRVTSEEKEAKEQLLKALRDRDEAIAKKNAVEMELAKCKMDMMSLNNQLLDAIQQKLNLSQQLEAWQDDMYRVIDQQLMDKHQKERSRSASSFSSGRGTGRGDEPSGAEGKGLFSFFRKI
;
A
#
# COMPACT_ATOMS: atom_id res chain seq x y z
N MET A 1 -20.26 42.56 33.29
CA MET A 1 -19.40 43.74 33.16
C MET A 1 -18.50 43.52 31.95
N SER A 2 -18.67 44.38 30.94
CA SER A 2 -17.76 44.80 29.84
C SER A 2 -16.86 43.73 29.19
N ALA A 3 -17.12 43.27 27.96
CA ALA A 3 -16.81 43.91 26.65
C ALA A 3 -15.28 44.03 26.41
N TYR A 4 -14.68 43.51 25.32
CA TYR A 4 -14.95 43.90 23.93
C TYR A 4 -14.72 42.77 22.92
N CYS A 5 -15.72 42.59 22.05
CA CYS A 5 -15.59 42.05 20.71
C CYS A 5 -15.12 43.16 19.76
N LEU A 6 -14.28 42.82 18.77
CA LEU A 6 -14.34 43.41 17.43
C LEU A 6 -14.06 42.30 16.42
N GLY A 7 -15.10 41.97 15.66
CA GLY A 7 -14.99 41.17 14.44
C GLY A 7 -15.17 42.05 13.20
N LEU A 8 -15.45 41.35 12.09
CA LEU A 8 -15.85 41.79 10.75
C LEU A 8 -14.68 41.99 9.78
N ALA A 9 -14.44 41.05 8.84
CA ALA A 9 -15.24 40.67 7.67
C ALA A 9 -15.12 41.67 6.52
N SER A 10 -14.61 41.21 5.37
CA SER A 10 -15.25 41.50 4.07
C SER A 10 -14.75 40.57 2.98
N SER A 11 -15.72 39.88 2.39
CA SER A 11 -15.73 39.19 1.11
C SER A 11 -15.83 40.19 -0.05
N VAL A 12 -14.99 40.08 -1.09
CA VAL A 12 -15.35 40.51 -2.47
C VAL A 12 -14.59 39.67 -3.51
N SER A 13 -15.39 39.05 -4.38
CA SER A 13 -15.25 38.69 -5.79
C SER A 13 -13.89 38.59 -6.52
N ALA A 14 -13.76 37.48 -7.26
CA ALA A 14 -12.99 37.27 -8.49
C ALA A 14 -13.41 38.23 -9.64
N PRO A 15 -12.83 38.23 -10.88
CA PRO A 15 -11.87 37.27 -11.47
C PRO A 15 -10.72 37.88 -12.33
N ALA A 16 -9.75 37.05 -12.72
CA ALA A 16 -9.14 37.04 -14.06
C ALA A 16 -8.30 35.77 -14.27
N GLU A 17 -8.49 35.15 -15.43
CA GLU A 17 -7.96 33.88 -15.93
C GLU A 17 -6.45 33.93 -16.26
N ALA A 18 -5.77 32.80 -16.14
CA ALA A 18 -4.70 32.37 -17.04
C ALA A 18 -4.50 30.86 -16.89
N ASP A 19 -4.88 30.13 -17.94
CA ASP A 19 -4.78 28.69 -18.09
C ASP A 19 -3.33 28.18 -18.14
N SER A 20 -3.10 27.04 -17.50
CA SER A 20 -2.00 26.13 -17.83
C SER A 20 -2.39 24.72 -17.40
N ALA A 21 -3.18 24.07 -18.25
CA ALA A 21 -3.40 22.63 -18.20
C ALA A 21 -2.36 21.94 -19.09
N SER A 22 -1.60 21.01 -18.52
CA SER A 22 -0.82 20.00 -19.26
C SER A 22 -1.26 18.63 -18.77
N CYS A 23 -2.34 18.11 -19.38
CA CYS A 23 -2.68 16.70 -19.31
C CYS A 23 -1.87 15.95 -20.36
N MET A 24 -1.22 14.87 -19.92
CA MET A 24 -0.68 13.85 -20.80
C MET A 24 -1.83 13.07 -21.45
N GLU A 25 -1.92 13.13 -22.78
CA GLU A 25 -2.56 12.07 -23.57
C GLU A 25 -1.59 11.56 -24.65
N LEU A 26 -1.62 10.24 -24.80
CA LEU A 26 -0.91 9.41 -25.78
C LEU A 26 -1.43 9.67 -27.21
N PRO A 27 -0.62 9.52 -28.27
CA PRO A 27 -1.16 9.40 -29.61
C PRO A 27 -1.22 7.93 -30.07
N GLY A 28 -2.41 7.54 -30.53
CA GLY A 28 -2.61 6.42 -31.45
C GLY A 28 -2.23 6.79 -32.90
N PRO A 29 -2.26 5.82 -33.83
CA PRO A 29 -1.56 5.91 -35.10
C PRO A 29 -2.47 6.34 -36.27
N GLY A 30 -1.87 7.04 -37.24
CA GLY A 30 -2.33 7.07 -38.62
C GLY A 30 -2.67 8.45 -39.18
N GLY A 31 -2.14 8.75 -40.37
CA GLY A 31 -2.72 9.73 -41.29
C GLY A 31 -1.79 10.80 -41.84
N ASP A 32 -1.04 10.44 -42.89
CA ASP A 32 -0.72 11.23 -44.10
C ASP A 32 -0.54 12.75 -44.03
N ALA A 33 0.65 13.23 -44.40
CA ALA A 33 0.77 14.36 -45.33
C ALA A 33 2.17 14.47 -45.99
N ALA A 34 2.14 14.62 -47.31
CA ALA A 34 2.99 15.51 -48.09
C ALA A 34 4.49 15.18 -48.26
N ARG A 35 4.74 14.37 -49.29
CA ARG A 35 5.91 14.48 -50.17
C ARG A 35 6.03 15.90 -50.76
N SER A 36 7.24 16.46 -50.72
CA SER A 36 7.88 17.07 -51.90
C SER A 36 9.42 17.11 -51.72
N PRO A 37 10.18 17.10 -52.83
CA PRO A 37 11.47 16.43 -52.91
C PRO A 37 12.63 17.42 -52.96
N ALA A 38 13.61 17.29 -52.07
CA ALA A 38 14.84 18.06 -52.16
C ALA A 38 15.98 17.40 -51.35
N ALA A 39 16.43 16.20 -51.76
CA ALA A 39 17.72 15.63 -51.32
C ALA A 39 18.11 14.36 -52.11
N ALA A 40 17.95 14.36 -53.43
CA ALA A 40 18.40 13.26 -54.29
C ALA A 40 19.33 13.79 -55.39
N ALA A 41 20.46 14.37 -54.99
CA ALA A 41 21.56 14.74 -55.88
C ALA A 41 22.86 14.91 -55.08
N ALA A 42 23.33 13.85 -54.41
CA ALA A 42 24.73 13.68 -53.99
C ALA A 42 24.86 12.41 -53.12
N ALA A 43 25.00 11.24 -53.76
CA ALA A 43 25.65 10.04 -53.21
C ALA A 43 25.49 8.87 -54.19
N ALA A 44 26.04 9.04 -55.39
CA ALA A 44 26.49 7.90 -56.16
C ALA A 44 28.01 7.86 -55.99
N LEU A 45 28.51 6.90 -55.22
CA LEU A 45 29.75 6.15 -55.48
C LEU A 45 30.15 5.31 -54.25
N VAL A 46 30.60 4.09 -54.57
CA VAL A 46 31.31 3.11 -53.75
C VAL A 46 30.46 2.16 -52.88
N SER A 47 30.03 1.06 -53.50
CA SER A 47 30.19 -0.29 -52.92
C SER A 47 30.15 -1.33 -54.05
N PHE A 48 31.32 -1.94 -54.30
CA PHE A 48 31.55 -3.10 -55.16
C PHE A 48 30.87 -4.36 -54.59
N PRO A 49 30.24 -5.20 -55.43
CA PRO A 49 30.09 -6.63 -55.16
C PRO A 49 31.17 -7.40 -55.93
N GLY A 50 31.99 -8.16 -55.21
CA GLY A 50 32.94 -9.12 -55.76
C GLY A 50 32.30 -10.51 -55.88
N GLY A 51 32.45 -11.12 -57.05
CA GLY A 51 32.13 -12.51 -57.36
C GLY A 51 32.62 -12.84 -58.77
N PRO A 52 33.57 -13.80 -58.95
CA PRO A 52 34.19 -14.09 -60.23
C PRO A 52 33.28 -15.05 -61.00
N GLY A 53 32.85 -14.68 -62.21
CA GLY A 53 32.12 -15.67 -63.03
C GLY A 53 31.42 -15.20 -64.31
N GLU A 54 31.20 -13.91 -64.54
CA GLU A 54 30.32 -13.49 -65.66
C GLU A 54 30.85 -12.31 -66.49
N LEU A 55 32.17 -12.16 -66.60
CA LEU A 55 32.81 -11.17 -67.49
C LEU A 55 33.93 -11.79 -68.35
N GLU A 56 33.76 -13.05 -68.76
CA GLU A 56 34.71 -13.76 -69.63
C GLU A 56 34.09 -14.20 -70.97
N LEU A 57 32.94 -13.63 -71.36
CA LEU A 57 32.24 -13.99 -72.61
C LEU A 57 31.71 -12.79 -73.42
N ALA A 58 32.26 -11.60 -73.22
CA ALA A 58 31.90 -10.42 -74.03
C ALA A 58 33.11 -9.56 -74.45
N LEU A 59 34.32 -10.12 -74.42
CA LEU A 59 35.56 -9.49 -74.90
C LEU A 59 36.45 -10.51 -75.65
N GLU A 60 35.84 -11.46 -76.36
CA GLU A 60 36.55 -12.39 -77.27
C GLU A 60 36.18 -12.20 -78.75
N GLU A 61 35.50 -11.10 -79.12
CA GLU A 61 35.07 -10.89 -80.51
C GLU A 61 35.80 -9.76 -81.28
N GLU A 62 36.79 -9.07 -80.67
CA GLU A 62 37.51 -7.97 -81.34
C GLU A 62 39.02 -7.93 -81.01
N LEU A 63 39.67 -9.10 -80.83
CA LEU A 63 41.15 -9.20 -80.67
C LEU A 63 41.78 -10.38 -81.44
N ALA A 64 41.24 -10.72 -82.62
CA ALA A 64 41.83 -11.72 -83.51
C ALA A 64 42.43 -11.15 -84.82
N LEU A 65 42.60 -9.83 -84.95
CA LEU A 65 42.99 -9.22 -86.23
C LEU A 65 44.19 -8.26 -86.26
N LEU A 66 44.97 -8.05 -85.19
CA LEU A 66 46.15 -7.17 -85.27
C LEU A 66 47.32 -7.58 -84.36
N ALA A 67 47.79 -8.84 -84.47
CA ALA A 67 49.08 -9.27 -83.94
C ALA A 67 49.93 -9.96 -85.02
N ALA A 68 50.12 -9.27 -86.14
CA ALA A 68 51.21 -9.53 -87.08
C ALA A 68 51.59 -8.21 -87.75
N GLY A 69 52.15 -7.29 -86.95
CA GLY A 69 52.82 -6.09 -87.43
C GLY A 69 54.23 -6.43 -87.89
N GLU A 70 54.48 -6.09 -89.14
CA GLU A 70 55.67 -6.35 -89.95
C GLU A 70 56.97 -5.74 -89.40
N ARG A 71 58.08 -6.42 -89.71
CA ARG A 71 59.39 -5.79 -89.97
C ARG A 71 59.85 -6.21 -91.38
N PRO A 72 60.61 -5.37 -92.11
CA PRO A 72 60.44 -5.14 -93.54
C PRO A 72 61.66 -5.65 -94.36
N PRO A 73 61.86 -5.26 -95.63
CA PRO A 73 61.68 -6.13 -96.80
C PRO A 73 63.01 -6.55 -97.46
N ASP A 74 63.07 -7.77 -97.97
CA ASP A 74 64.11 -8.18 -98.91
C ASP A 74 63.85 -7.55 -100.30
N PRO A 75 64.87 -7.02 -101.00
CA PRO A 75 64.76 -6.59 -102.37
C PRO A 75 65.03 -7.76 -103.30
N GLY A 76 64.00 -8.27 -103.97
CA GLY A 76 64.21 -9.29 -104.98
C GLY A 76 62.92 -9.59 -105.72
N GLU A 77 62.95 -9.27 -107.01
CA GLU A 77 62.01 -9.76 -108.03
C GLU A 77 60.66 -9.05 -108.06
N PHE A 78 60.55 -8.01 -108.91
CA PHE A 78 59.61 -8.03 -110.02
C PHE A 78 60.09 -7.15 -111.18
N SER A 79 60.21 -7.80 -112.33
CA SER A 79 59.83 -7.31 -113.65
C SER A 79 60.59 -6.11 -114.23
N GLN A 80 61.63 -6.44 -115.02
CA GLN A 80 61.92 -5.68 -116.23
C GLN A 80 60.74 -5.81 -117.19
N ALA A 81 60.11 -4.68 -117.48
CA ALA A 81 59.18 -4.51 -118.58
C ALA A 81 59.91 -4.02 -119.83
N GLU A 82 59.42 -4.50 -120.97
CA GLU A 82 59.46 -3.91 -122.30
C GLU A 82 60.80 -3.76 -123.04
N LEU A 83 61.04 -4.71 -123.94
CA LEU A 83 61.15 -4.40 -125.36
C LEU A 83 60.46 -5.51 -126.17
N GLY A 84 59.41 -5.14 -126.89
CA GLY A 84 58.83 -5.95 -127.96
C GLY A 84 59.60 -5.76 -129.27
N LEU A 85 59.64 -6.81 -130.09
CA LEU A 85 59.16 -6.85 -131.48
C LEU A 85 59.72 -8.09 -132.21
N LEU A 86 58.75 -8.94 -132.60
CA LEU A 86 58.63 -9.67 -133.87
C LEU A 86 59.52 -10.89 -134.18
N ASP A 87 58.80 -11.92 -134.62
CA ASP A 87 59.17 -12.97 -135.58
C ASP A 87 60.21 -12.52 -136.62
N ALA A 88 61.23 -13.36 -136.86
CA ALA A 88 61.29 -14.26 -138.03
C ALA A 88 62.73 -14.70 -138.37
N ALA A 89 62.81 -15.94 -138.83
CA ALA A 89 63.74 -16.49 -139.84
C ALA A 89 65.12 -17.06 -139.43
N GLU A 90 65.19 -18.38 -139.64
CA GLU A 90 66.23 -19.17 -140.34
C GLU A 90 67.71 -19.18 -139.90
N ALA A 91 68.09 -20.35 -139.38
CA ALA A 91 69.06 -21.32 -139.97
C ALA A 91 70.57 -20.94 -140.15
N PRO A 92 71.46 -21.97 -140.26
CA PRO A 92 72.87 -21.91 -139.84
C PRO A 92 73.87 -21.57 -140.97
N GLY A 93 75.12 -21.27 -140.62
CA GLY A 93 76.25 -21.03 -141.56
C GLY A 93 76.69 -22.26 -142.36
N PRO A 94 77.80 -22.24 -143.16
CA PRO A 94 78.90 -21.25 -143.26
C PRO A 94 79.39 -20.90 -144.71
N GLY A 95 80.38 -19.99 -144.86
CA GLY A 95 81.11 -19.65 -146.11
C GLY A 95 80.56 -18.39 -146.83
N GLN A 96 81.32 -17.47 -147.45
CA GLN A 96 82.64 -17.47 -148.09
C GLN A 96 83.15 -16.00 -148.24
N LEU A 97 84.48 -15.83 -148.17
CA LEU A 97 85.36 -14.98 -149.01
C LEU A 97 85.15 -13.43 -148.98
N LEU A 98 86.11 -12.65 -148.46
CA LEU A 98 87.27 -12.07 -149.19
C LEU A 98 86.79 -11.15 -150.33
N GLN A 99 87.05 -9.83 -150.38
CA GLN A 99 88.38 -9.20 -150.43
C GLN A 99 88.26 -7.64 -150.49
N PRO A 100 89.39 -6.88 -150.43
CA PRO A 100 89.46 -5.46 -150.10
C PRO A 100 89.34 -4.54 -151.33
N SER A 101 89.12 -3.25 -151.08
CA SER A 101 89.58 -2.20 -151.97
C SER A 101 90.15 -1.04 -151.15
N SER A 102 91.47 -0.97 -151.08
CA SER A 102 92.21 0.28 -150.92
C SER A 102 92.35 0.95 -152.30
N PRO A 103 92.80 2.21 -152.40
CA PRO A 103 92.64 3.38 -151.49
C PRO A 103 92.32 4.62 -152.36
N PRO A 104 92.57 5.89 -151.98
CA PRO A 104 92.63 6.59 -150.68
C PRO A 104 91.65 7.80 -150.63
N GLN A 105 91.26 8.25 -149.43
CA GLN A 105 91.34 9.67 -149.06
C GLN A 105 91.63 9.75 -147.54
N GLU A 106 92.92 9.66 -147.19
CA GLU A 106 93.46 9.83 -145.83
C GLU A 106 93.10 11.15 -145.11
N PRO A 107 92.76 12.29 -145.75
CA PRO A 107 92.35 13.47 -144.98
C PRO A 107 90.95 13.31 -144.34
N GLU A 108 90.05 12.54 -144.93
CA GLU A 108 88.66 12.44 -144.47
C GLU A 108 88.53 11.49 -143.26
N LEU A 109 89.21 10.35 -143.29
CA LEU A 109 89.31 9.42 -142.16
C LEU A 109 89.95 10.05 -140.92
N LEU A 110 91.02 10.84 -141.08
CA LEU A 110 91.67 11.54 -139.98
C LEU A 110 90.76 12.63 -139.38
N SER A 111 89.92 13.28 -140.19
CA SER A 111 88.94 14.26 -139.71
C SER A 111 87.82 13.59 -138.90
N VAL A 112 87.33 12.44 -139.36
CA VAL A 112 86.30 11.64 -138.68
C VAL A 112 86.85 11.05 -137.38
N ILE A 113 88.09 10.55 -137.36
CA ILE A 113 88.74 10.05 -136.14
C ILE A 113 88.88 11.18 -135.12
N ARG A 114 89.36 12.36 -135.51
CA ARG A 114 89.45 13.53 -134.60
C ARG A 114 88.09 13.98 -134.09
N GLN A 115 87.04 13.86 -134.91
CA GLN A 115 85.67 14.17 -134.48
C GLN A 115 85.17 13.13 -133.46
N LYS A 116 85.42 11.85 -133.71
CA LYS A 116 85.09 10.76 -132.76
C LYS A 116 85.88 10.84 -131.47
N GLU A 117 87.16 11.24 -131.51
CA GLU A 117 87.97 11.50 -130.32
C GLU A 117 87.40 12.67 -129.50
N LYS A 118 86.99 13.77 -130.16
CA LYS A 118 86.30 14.88 -129.49
C LYS A 118 84.98 14.43 -128.87
N ASP A 119 84.18 13.64 -129.58
CA ASP A 119 82.90 13.14 -129.09
C ASP A 119 83.08 12.17 -127.91
N LEU A 120 84.09 11.30 -127.95
CA LEU A 120 84.44 10.43 -126.82
C LEU A 120 84.90 11.22 -125.61
N VAL A 121 85.73 12.25 -125.81
CA VAL A 121 86.15 13.16 -124.73
C VAL A 121 84.94 13.93 -124.17
N LEU A 122 84.02 14.38 -125.02
CA LEU A 122 82.79 15.05 -124.58
C LEU A 122 81.85 14.09 -123.84
N ALA A 123 81.68 12.86 -124.30
CA ALA A 123 80.91 11.82 -123.62
C ALA A 123 81.53 11.45 -122.27
N ALA A 124 82.86 11.36 -122.18
CA ALA A 124 83.57 11.15 -120.92
C ALA A 124 83.42 12.35 -119.97
N ARG A 125 83.44 13.59 -120.49
CA ARG A 125 83.17 14.81 -119.70
C ARG A 125 81.73 14.87 -119.22
N LEU A 126 80.76 14.49 -120.05
CA LEU A 126 79.34 14.40 -119.68
C LEU A 126 79.14 13.29 -118.64
N GLY A 127 79.77 12.12 -118.84
CA GLY A 127 79.78 11.02 -117.88
C GLY A 127 80.39 11.45 -116.54
N LYS A 128 81.49 12.21 -116.58
CA LYS A 128 82.09 12.79 -115.37
C LYS A 128 81.15 13.77 -114.68
N ALA A 129 80.51 14.68 -115.41
CA ALA A 129 79.53 15.62 -114.85
C ALA A 129 78.30 14.91 -114.28
N LEU A 130 77.85 13.83 -114.91
CA LEU A 130 76.77 12.97 -114.40
C LEU A 130 77.19 12.22 -113.13
N LEU A 131 78.43 11.71 -113.07
CA LEU A 131 78.98 11.08 -111.87
C LEU A 131 79.16 12.09 -110.74
N GLU A 132 79.63 13.31 -111.02
CA GLU A 132 79.73 14.40 -110.04
C GLU A 132 78.34 14.78 -109.51
N ARG A 133 77.34 14.92 -110.40
CA ARG A 133 75.94 15.16 -110.00
C ARG A 133 75.38 13.99 -109.19
N ASN A 134 75.67 12.75 -109.55
CA ASN A 134 75.25 11.57 -108.80
C ASN A 134 75.91 11.54 -107.41
N GLN A 135 77.20 11.86 -107.31
CA GLN A 135 77.91 12.01 -106.04
C GLN A 135 77.32 13.12 -105.17
N ASP A 136 76.96 14.27 -105.74
CA ASP A 136 76.30 15.35 -105.00
C ASP A 136 74.91 14.94 -104.51
N MET A 137 74.14 14.22 -105.33
CA MET A 137 72.87 13.62 -104.91
C MET A 137 73.08 12.60 -103.77
N SER A 138 74.10 11.75 -103.85
CA SER A 138 74.45 10.83 -102.76
C SER A 138 74.82 11.56 -101.47
N ARG A 139 75.62 12.63 -101.56
CA ARG A 139 75.96 13.48 -100.39
C ARG A 139 74.71 14.13 -99.79
N GLN A 140 73.77 14.58 -100.62
CA GLN A 140 72.49 15.12 -100.17
C GLN A 140 71.65 14.04 -99.49
N TYR A 141 71.57 12.82 -100.04
CA TYR A 141 70.88 11.71 -99.38
C TYR A 141 71.53 11.36 -98.05
N GLU A 142 72.85 11.33 -97.96
CA GLU A 142 73.56 11.12 -96.70
C GLU A 142 73.28 12.23 -95.68
N GLN A 143 73.20 13.49 -96.11
CA GLN A 143 72.83 14.62 -95.24
C GLN A 143 71.38 14.48 -94.75
N MET A 144 70.44 14.19 -95.65
CA MET A 144 69.04 13.95 -95.27
C MET A 144 68.90 12.74 -94.35
N HIS A 145 69.65 11.67 -94.59
CA HIS A 145 69.67 10.50 -93.71
C HIS A 145 70.20 10.87 -92.32
N LYS A 146 71.26 11.69 -92.22
CA LYS A 146 71.77 12.20 -90.94
C LYS A 146 70.72 13.05 -90.22
N GLU A 147 70.06 13.97 -90.90
CA GLU A 147 69.00 14.77 -90.29
C GLU A 147 67.81 13.92 -89.81
N LEU A 148 67.47 12.85 -90.55
CA LEU A 148 66.42 11.92 -90.14
C LEU A 148 66.85 11.11 -88.92
N THR A 149 68.09 10.62 -88.86
CA THR A 149 68.61 9.92 -87.68
C THR A 149 68.68 10.85 -86.48
N ASP A 150 69.15 12.10 -86.65
CA ASP A 150 69.19 13.10 -85.59
C ASP A 150 67.78 13.36 -85.05
N LYS A 151 66.78 13.56 -85.93
CA LYS A 151 65.38 13.74 -85.49
C LYS A 151 64.83 12.51 -84.75
N LEU A 152 65.19 11.30 -85.19
CA LEU A 152 64.82 10.07 -84.49
C LEU A 152 65.44 10.02 -83.10
N GLU A 153 66.73 10.36 -82.96
CA GLU A 153 67.41 10.42 -81.66
C GLU A 153 66.77 11.45 -80.72
N HIS A 154 66.39 12.64 -81.21
CA HIS A 154 65.69 13.65 -80.40
C HIS A 154 64.32 13.13 -79.93
N LEU A 155 63.55 12.49 -80.82
CA LEU A 155 62.25 11.91 -80.46
C LEU A 155 62.40 10.76 -79.47
N GLU A 156 63.44 9.93 -79.59
CA GLU A 156 63.75 8.89 -78.62
C GLU A 156 64.13 9.49 -77.26
N GLN A 157 64.96 10.53 -77.23
CA GLN A 157 65.30 11.27 -76.02
C GLN A 157 64.06 11.86 -75.35
N GLU A 158 63.23 12.60 -76.08
CA GLU A 158 61.97 13.17 -75.56
C GLU A 158 61.03 12.09 -75.05
N LYS A 159 60.92 10.96 -75.74
CA LYS A 159 60.13 9.80 -75.30
C LYS A 159 60.65 9.25 -73.96
N HIS A 160 61.95 9.07 -73.82
CA HIS A 160 62.55 8.60 -72.57
C HIS A 160 62.46 9.63 -71.44
N GLU A 161 62.56 10.92 -71.75
CA GLU A 161 62.32 12.00 -70.78
C GLU A 161 60.87 12.03 -70.32
N LEU A 162 59.91 11.96 -71.24
CA LEU A 162 58.48 11.97 -70.92
C LEU A 162 58.11 10.76 -70.06
N ARG A 163 58.58 9.56 -70.40
CA ARG A 163 58.39 8.35 -69.56
C ARG A 163 58.87 8.58 -68.13
N ARG A 164 60.11 9.03 -67.95
CA ARG A 164 60.65 9.34 -66.62
C ARG A 164 59.85 10.43 -65.89
N ARG A 165 59.38 11.46 -66.60
CA ARG A 165 58.54 12.51 -66.02
C ARG A 165 57.15 11.98 -65.64
N PHE A 166 56.61 10.98 -66.33
CA PHE A 166 55.35 10.34 -65.95
C PHE A 166 55.56 9.42 -64.75
N GLU A 167 56.58 8.57 -64.78
CA GLU A 167 56.98 7.71 -63.65
C GLU A 167 57.21 8.53 -62.36
N ASN A 168 57.89 9.68 -62.45
CA ASN A 168 58.08 10.56 -61.30
C ASN A 168 56.74 11.11 -60.77
N ARG A 169 55.81 11.51 -61.66
CA ARG A 169 54.50 12.00 -61.24
C ARG A 169 53.65 10.88 -60.65
N GLU A 170 53.70 9.69 -61.24
CA GLU A 170 53.08 8.49 -60.70
C GLU A 170 53.59 8.22 -59.29
N GLY A 171 54.91 8.23 -59.07
CA GLY A 171 55.50 8.10 -57.72
C GLY A 171 55.06 9.18 -56.73
N GLU A 172 54.93 10.45 -57.16
CA GLU A 172 54.37 11.49 -56.29
C GLU A 172 52.88 11.24 -55.97
N TRP A 173 52.10 10.73 -56.92
CA TRP A 173 50.69 10.38 -56.70
C TRP A 173 50.56 9.18 -55.79
N GLU A 174 51.38 8.14 -55.97
CA GLU A 174 51.49 7.01 -55.05
C GLU A 174 51.85 7.48 -53.64
N GLY A 175 52.77 8.46 -53.52
CA GLY A 175 53.08 9.13 -52.26
C GLY A 175 51.85 9.78 -51.62
N ARG A 176 51.16 10.66 -52.35
CA ARG A 176 49.93 11.33 -51.87
C ARG A 176 48.82 10.33 -51.52
N VAL A 177 48.67 9.26 -52.29
CA VAL A 177 47.72 8.19 -52.00
C VAL A 177 48.11 7.48 -50.70
N SER A 178 49.38 7.14 -50.51
CA SER A 178 49.85 6.48 -49.28
C SER A 178 49.67 7.35 -48.03
N GLU A 179 49.88 8.67 -48.14
CA GLU A 179 49.60 9.65 -47.08
C GLU A 179 48.11 9.64 -46.72
N LEU A 180 47.23 9.80 -47.71
CA LEU A 180 45.78 9.80 -47.51
C LEU A 180 45.27 8.46 -46.97
N GLU A 181 45.80 7.33 -47.44
CA GLU A 181 45.47 6.02 -46.88
C GLU A 181 45.92 5.92 -45.42
N SER A 182 47.07 6.49 -45.06
CA SER A 182 47.53 6.53 -43.67
C SER A 182 46.64 7.41 -42.80
N ASP A 183 46.18 8.56 -43.31
CA ASP A 183 45.26 9.46 -42.64
C ASP A 183 43.89 8.81 -42.43
N VAL A 184 43.37 8.12 -43.45
CA VAL A 184 42.12 7.34 -43.35
C VAL A 184 42.25 6.26 -42.28
N ARG A 185 43.36 5.51 -42.27
CA ARG A 185 43.62 4.49 -41.23
C ARG A 185 43.70 5.12 -39.84
N GLN A 186 44.35 6.27 -39.68
CA GLN A 186 44.44 6.97 -38.40
C GLN A 186 43.07 7.48 -37.92
N LEU A 187 42.30 8.13 -38.80
CA LEU A 187 40.96 8.62 -38.50
C LEU A 187 40.01 7.47 -38.13
N GLN A 188 40.12 6.31 -38.78
CA GLN A 188 39.36 5.12 -38.41
C GLN A 188 39.70 4.65 -36.99
N VAL A 189 40.98 4.55 -36.65
CA VAL A 189 41.43 4.16 -35.31
C VAL A 189 41.00 5.18 -34.24
N GLU A 190 41.10 6.47 -34.53
CA GLU A 190 40.65 7.53 -33.62
C GLU A 190 39.14 7.51 -33.42
N LEU A 191 38.38 7.32 -34.49
CA LEU A 191 36.93 7.17 -34.42
C LEU A 191 36.54 5.97 -33.56
N GLU A 192 37.18 4.81 -33.76
CA GLU A 192 36.92 3.61 -32.95
C GLU A 192 37.24 3.84 -31.47
N LYS A 193 38.39 4.45 -31.17
CA LYS A 193 38.78 4.82 -29.79
C LYS A 193 37.76 5.75 -29.14
N GLN A 194 37.34 6.80 -29.84
CA GLN A 194 36.33 7.73 -29.33
C GLN A 194 34.99 7.03 -29.09
N GLN A 195 34.55 6.16 -30.01
CA GLN A 195 33.32 5.41 -29.82
C GLN A 195 33.41 4.46 -28.62
N ILE A 196 34.56 3.80 -28.40
CA ILE A 196 34.78 2.94 -27.23
C ILE A 196 34.72 3.78 -25.95
N HIS A 197 35.43 4.91 -25.89
CA HIS A 197 35.42 5.80 -24.74
C HIS A 197 34.03 6.37 -24.42
N LEU A 198 33.24 6.74 -25.43
CA LEU A 198 31.86 7.17 -25.22
C LEU A 198 31.01 6.03 -24.64
N ARG A 199 31.13 4.81 -25.18
CA ARG A 199 30.43 3.63 -24.63
C ARG A 199 30.87 3.32 -23.20
N GLU A 200 32.14 3.49 -22.86
CA GLU A 200 32.66 3.32 -21.49
C GLU A 200 32.13 4.38 -20.55
N ALA A 201 32.17 5.65 -20.96
CA ALA A 201 31.62 6.76 -20.19
C ALA A 201 30.11 6.59 -19.95
N ASP A 202 29.36 6.09 -20.93
CA ASP A 202 27.93 5.82 -20.75
C ASP A 202 27.68 4.62 -19.82
N ARG A 203 28.54 3.59 -19.85
CA ARG A 203 28.53 2.52 -18.86
C ARG A 203 28.85 3.04 -17.45
N GLU A 204 29.78 3.97 -17.31
CA GLU A 204 30.11 4.58 -16.02
C GLU A 204 28.98 5.47 -15.51
N LYS A 205 28.39 6.30 -16.37
CA LYS A 205 27.20 7.10 -16.04
C LYS A 205 26.05 6.22 -15.58
N THR A 206 25.75 5.14 -16.31
CA THR A 206 24.68 4.22 -15.94
C THR A 206 24.95 3.51 -14.60
N ARG A 207 26.20 3.11 -14.33
CA ARG A 207 26.60 2.58 -13.00
C ARG A 207 26.39 3.61 -11.89
N ALA A 208 26.85 4.84 -12.09
CA ALA A 208 26.68 5.92 -11.11
C ALA A 208 25.19 6.23 -10.86
N VAL A 209 24.37 6.26 -11.91
CA VAL A 209 22.91 6.44 -11.78
C VAL A 209 22.27 5.27 -11.02
N GLN A 210 22.68 4.04 -11.29
CA GLN A 210 22.20 2.86 -10.56
C GLN A 210 22.57 2.96 -9.07
N GLU A 211 23.83 3.22 -8.74
CA GLU A 211 24.29 3.38 -7.36
C GLU A 211 23.52 4.48 -6.61
N LEU A 212 23.36 5.66 -7.23
CA LEU A 212 22.58 6.76 -6.66
C LEU A 212 21.10 6.39 -6.50
N SER A 213 20.51 5.69 -7.47
CA SER A 213 19.12 5.24 -7.39
C SER A 213 18.91 4.22 -6.27
N GLU A 214 19.83 3.28 -6.10
CA GLU A 214 19.78 2.30 -5.00
C GLU A 214 20.00 2.97 -3.64
N GLN A 215 20.91 3.94 -3.54
CA GLN A 215 21.10 4.74 -2.33
C GLN A 215 19.82 5.50 -1.97
N ASN A 216 19.18 6.14 -2.94
CA ASN A 216 17.91 6.82 -2.73
C ASN A 216 16.79 5.86 -2.31
N GLN A 217 16.67 4.69 -2.93
CA GLN A 217 15.71 3.66 -2.52
C GLN A 217 15.97 3.18 -1.09
N ARG A 218 17.23 2.92 -0.70
CA ARG A 218 17.59 2.54 0.67
C ARG A 218 17.21 3.61 1.68
N LEU A 219 17.42 4.90 1.35
CA LEU A 219 17.03 6.02 2.21
C LEU A 219 15.50 6.16 2.32
N LEU A 220 14.78 5.97 1.21
CA LEU A 220 13.31 5.95 1.22
C LEU A 220 12.76 4.81 2.07
N ASP A 221 13.36 3.61 1.99
CA ASP A 221 13.00 2.47 2.83
C ASP A 221 13.31 2.71 4.32
N GLN A 222 14.39 3.44 4.63
CA GLN A 222 14.69 3.83 6.01
C GLN A 222 13.68 4.85 6.53
N LEU A 223 13.30 5.83 5.71
CA LEU A 223 12.30 6.84 6.05
C LEU A 223 10.92 6.20 6.23
N SER A 224 10.52 5.26 5.36
CA SER A 224 9.24 4.57 5.47
C SER A 224 9.17 3.75 6.75
N ARG A 225 10.21 2.95 7.07
CA ARG A 225 10.31 2.21 8.34
C ARG A 225 10.27 3.13 9.55
N ALA A 226 10.98 4.27 9.51
CA ALA A 226 10.93 5.26 10.59
C ALA A 226 9.49 5.82 10.75
N SER A 227 8.82 6.16 9.65
CA SER A 227 7.43 6.64 9.68
C SER A 227 6.44 5.59 10.20
N GLU A 228 6.67 4.31 9.90
CA GLU A 228 5.86 3.20 10.41
C GLU A 228 6.03 3.03 11.92
N VAL A 229 7.27 3.12 12.42
CA VAL A 229 7.57 3.09 13.85
C VAL A 229 6.96 4.30 14.55
N GLU A 230 7.07 5.51 13.98
CA GLU A 230 6.41 6.71 14.51
C GLU A 230 4.88 6.55 14.56
N ARG A 231 4.27 5.96 13.52
CA ARG A 231 2.84 5.65 13.50
C ARG A 231 2.47 4.65 14.60
N GLN A 232 3.27 3.60 14.80
CA GLN A 232 3.06 2.62 15.87
C GLN A 232 3.17 3.25 17.26
N LEU A 233 4.21 4.07 17.49
CA LEU A 233 4.38 4.81 18.75
C LEU A 233 3.23 5.79 18.97
N SER A 234 2.77 6.47 17.93
CA SER A 234 1.62 7.37 18.00
C SER A 234 0.33 6.65 18.39
N MET A 235 0.09 5.45 17.84
CA MET A 235 -1.03 4.59 18.24
C MET A 235 -0.90 4.13 19.70
N GLN A 236 0.30 3.72 20.14
CA GLN A 236 0.55 3.34 21.54
C GLN A 236 0.32 4.53 22.49
N VAL A 237 0.78 5.73 22.13
CA VAL A 237 0.51 6.95 22.91
C VAL A 237 -0.98 7.26 22.94
N HIS A 238 -1.72 7.06 21.84
CA HIS A 238 -3.16 7.25 21.84
C HIS A 238 -3.88 6.27 22.76
N ALA A 239 -3.53 4.99 22.71
CA ALA A 239 -4.07 3.96 23.60
C ALA A 239 -3.75 4.28 25.07
N LEU A 240 -2.52 4.64 25.41
CA LEU A 240 -2.15 5.04 26.78
C LEU A 240 -2.90 6.30 27.24
N ARG A 241 -3.19 7.25 26.33
CA ARG A 241 -4.02 8.42 26.64
C ARG A 241 -5.48 8.04 26.85
N GLU A 242 -6.00 7.03 26.16
CA GLU A 242 -7.34 6.48 26.41
C GLU A 242 -7.39 5.78 27.77
N ASP A 243 -6.43 4.91 28.07
CA ASP A 243 -6.30 4.26 29.38
C ASP A 243 -6.25 5.28 30.53
N PHE A 244 -5.48 6.37 30.34
CA PHE A 244 -5.41 7.43 31.34
C PHE A 244 -6.72 8.22 31.44
N ARG A 245 -7.40 8.46 30.32
CA ARG A 245 -8.74 9.08 30.32
C ARG A 245 -9.76 8.21 31.05
N GLU A 246 -9.73 6.90 30.87
CA GLU A 246 -10.60 5.94 31.57
C GLU A 246 -10.27 5.82 33.06
N LYS A 247 -8.98 5.80 33.42
CA LYS A 247 -8.56 5.84 34.82
C LYS A 247 -8.96 7.16 35.49
N ASN A 248 -8.85 8.28 34.79
CA ASN A 248 -9.32 9.56 35.31
C ASN A 248 -10.83 9.61 35.42
N SER A 249 -11.59 9.07 34.46
CA SER A 249 -13.05 9.05 34.54
C SER A 249 -13.54 8.13 35.67
N SER A 250 -12.93 6.95 35.85
CA SER A 250 -13.22 6.07 36.98
C SER A 250 -12.80 6.68 38.32
N SER A 251 -11.62 7.30 38.42
CA SER A 251 -11.20 8.05 39.61
C SER A 251 -12.17 9.19 39.92
N ASN A 252 -12.60 9.97 38.92
CA ASN A 252 -13.61 11.01 39.09
C ASN A 252 -14.94 10.43 39.57
N GLN A 253 -15.38 9.29 39.05
CA GLN A 253 -16.57 8.58 39.55
C GLN A 253 -16.40 8.16 41.02
N HIS A 254 -15.22 7.65 41.40
CA HIS A 254 -14.92 7.32 42.80
C HIS A 254 -14.91 8.55 43.71
N ILE A 255 -14.35 9.68 43.24
CA ILE A 255 -14.36 10.95 43.97
C ILE A 255 -15.81 11.40 44.21
N ILE A 256 -16.66 11.40 43.18
CA ILE A 256 -18.07 11.78 43.31
C ILE A 256 -18.80 10.85 44.30
N ARG A 257 -18.56 9.53 44.25
CA ARG A 257 -19.13 8.57 45.21
C ARG A 257 -18.63 8.80 46.64
N LEU A 258 -17.36 9.17 46.80
CA LEU A 258 -16.81 9.52 48.11
C LEU A 258 -17.42 10.81 48.64
N GLU A 259 -17.60 11.83 47.81
CA GLU A 259 -18.28 13.08 48.17
C GLU A 259 -19.72 12.84 48.60
N SER A 260 -20.47 11.96 47.90
CA SER A 260 -21.83 11.61 48.30
C SER A 260 -21.88 10.87 49.64
N LEU A 261 -20.99 9.90 49.86
CA LEU A 261 -20.91 9.18 51.14
C LEU A 261 -20.46 10.09 52.28
N GLN A 262 -19.52 11.00 52.03
CA GLN A 262 -19.11 12.01 53.01
C GLN A 262 -20.27 12.95 53.36
N ALA A 263 -21.10 13.35 52.40
CA ALA A 263 -22.30 14.13 52.66
C ALA A 263 -23.31 13.34 53.51
N GLU A 264 -23.53 12.06 53.21
CA GLU A 264 -24.39 11.17 54.01
C GLU A 264 -23.87 11.00 55.45
N ILE A 265 -22.57 10.76 55.64
CA ILE A 265 -21.95 10.68 56.97
C ILE A 265 -22.11 12.00 57.73
N LYS A 266 -21.93 13.16 57.06
CA LYS A 266 -22.15 14.47 57.69
C LYS A 266 -23.60 14.61 58.15
N MET A 267 -24.57 14.31 57.30
CA MET A 267 -25.99 14.32 57.63
C MET A 267 -26.33 13.40 58.82
N LEU A 268 -25.80 12.18 58.82
CA LEU A 268 -25.97 11.23 59.94
C LEU A 268 -25.30 11.74 61.21
N SER A 269 -24.12 12.36 61.10
CA SER A 269 -23.42 12.95 62.24
C SER A 269 -24.18 14.15 62.83
N ASP A 270 -24.79 14.99 61.98
CA ASP A 270 -25.62 16.11 62.41
C ASP A 270 -26.89 15.60 63.09
N ARG A 271 -27.52 14.55 62.54
CA ARG A 271 -28.66 13.89 63.18
C ARG A 271 -28.29 13.26 64.53
N LYS A 272 -27.11 12.65 64.64
CA LYS A 272 -26.58 12.13 65.91
C LYS A 272 -26.40 13.25 66.93
N ARG A 273 -25.76 14.36 66.55
CA ARG A 273 -25.61 15.54 67.42
C ARG A 273 -26.96 16.09 67.87
N GLU A 274 -27.95 16.16 66.97
CA GLU A 274 -29.30 16.61 67.31
C GLU A 274 -29.96 15.67 68.34
N LEU A 275 -29.82 14.35 68.18
CA LEU A 275 -30.32 13.37 69.15
C LEU A 275 -29.58 13.45 70.50
N GLU A 276 -28.26 13.65 70.49
CA GLU A 276 -27.47 13.86 71.69
C GLU A 276 -27.91 15.13 72.44
N HIS A 277 -28.18 16.23 71.72
CA HIS A 277 -28.73 17.46 72.29
C HIS A 277 -30.14 17.27 72.85
N ARG A 278 -31.00 16.52 72.17
CA ARG A 278 -32.34 16.19 72.71
C ARG A 278 -32.22 15.35 73.98
N LEU A 279 -31.32 14.37 73.99
CA LEU A 279 -31.07 13.55 75.17
C LEU A 279 -30.54 14.40 76.33
N SER A 280 -29.56 15.28 76.10
CA SER A 280 -29.04 16.15 77.15
C SER A 280 -30.12 17.08 77.71
N ALA A 281 -30.98 17.66 76.86
CA ALA A 281 -32.11 18.45 77.32
C ALA A 281 -33.09 17.64 78.20
N THR A 282 -33.42 16.40 77.80
CA THR A 282 -34.26 15.52 78.64
C THR A 282 -33.57 15.08 79.94
N MET A 283 -32.24 14.99 79.94
CA MET A 283 -31.48 14.72 81.17
C MET A 283 -31.51 15.94 82.09
N GLU A 284 -31.32 17.15 81.58
CA GLU A 284 -31.45 18.39 82.35
C GLU A 284 -32.87 18.54 82.94
N GLU A 285 -33.91 18.24 82.15
CA GLU A 285 -35.29 18.21 82.65
C GLU A 285 -35.49 17.14 83.75
N ASN A 286 -34.90 15.95 83.61
CA ASN A 286 -34.93 14.92 84.65
C ASN A 286 -34.19 15.36 85.92
N ASP A 287 -33.03 16.00 85.79
CA ASP A 287 -32.28 16.52 86.95
C ASP A 287 -33.08 17.61 87.68
N LEU A 288 -33.76 18.50 86.93
CA LEU A 288 -34.69 19.48 87.51
C LEU A 288 -35.85 18.80 88.23
N LEU A 289 -36.48 17.79 87.59
CA LEU A 289 -37.55 17.03 88.21
C LEU A 289 -37.06 16.28 89.45
N GLN A 290 -35.87 15.69 89.41
CA GLN A 290 -35.26 15.05 90.56
C GLN A 290 -35.03 16.06 91.70
N GLY A 291 -34.54 17.26 91.39
CA GLY A 291 -34.45 18.35 92.35
C GLY A 291 -35.80 18.71 92.98
N THR A 292 -36.88 18.80 92.18
CA THR A 292 -38.23 19.02 92.73
C THR A 292 -38.72 17.85 93.59
N VAL A 293 -38.36 16.62 93.24
CA VAL A 293 -38.70 15.43 94.04
C VAL A 293 -37.94 15.45 95.37
N GLU A 294 -36.65 15.82 95.37
CA GLU A 294 -35.85 15.98 96.58
C GLU A 294 -36.43 17.09 97.49
N GLU A 295 -36.82 18.23 96.94
CA GLU A 295 -37.52 19.29 97.69
C GLU A 295 -38.86 18.81 98.28
N LEU A 296 -39.64 18.02 97.53
CA LEU A 296 -40.87 17.41 98.02
C LEU A 296 -40.61 16.37 99.11
N GLN A 297 -39.54 15.58 98.98
CA GLN A 297 -39.11 14.63 100.02
C GLN A 297 -38.72 15.35 101.31
N ASP A 298 -37.94 16.44 101.23
CA ASP A 298 -37.61 17.28 102.39
C ASP A 298 -38.87 17.86 103.05
N ARG A 299 -39.84 18.31 102.24
CA ARG A 299 -41.13 18.79 102.74
C ARG A 299 -41.93 17.70 103.43
N VAL A 300 -41.93 16.48 102.90
CA VAL A 300 -42.54 15.31 103.56
C VAL A 300 -41.83 15.02 104.88
N LEU A 301 -40.49 15.00 104.93
CA LEU A 301 -39.73 14.78 106.17
C LEU A 301 -40.05 15.85 107.23
N ILE A 302 -40.20 17.11 106.85
CA ILE A 302 -40.62 18.18 107.78
C ILE A 302 -42.04 17.93 108.28
N LEU A 303 -42.98 17.57 107.40
CA LEU A 303 -44.36 17.26 107.79
C LEU A 303 -44.45 16.01 108.68
N GLU A 304 -43.63 14.99 108.43
CA GLU A 304 -43.51 13.80 109.27
C GLU A 304 -42.98 14.15 110.66
N ARG A 305 -41.94 14.99 110.76
CA ARG A 305 -41.45 15.53 112.03
C ARG A 305 -42.53 16.32 112.77
N GLN A 306 -43.26 17.19 112.06
CA GLN A 306 -44.38 17.94 112.64
C GLN A 306 -45.52 17.03 113.11
N SER A 307 -45.82 15.94 112.38
CA SER A 307 -46.79 14.94 112.81
C SER A 307 -46.32 14.27 114.09
N HIS A 308 -45.06 13.83 114.14
CA HIS A 308 -44.49 13.20 115.32
C HIS A 308 -44.47 14.14 116.53
N ASP A 309 -44.12 15.41 116.34
CA ASP A 309 -44.17 16.43 117.39
C ASP A 309 -45.61 16.64 117.90
N LYS A 310 -46.61 16.67 117.00
CA LYS A 310 -48.03 16.74 117.39
C LYS A 310 -48.49 15.47 118.11
N ASP A 311 -48.04 14.29 117.70
CA ASP A 311 -48.32 13.02 118.37
C ASP A 311 -47.72 13.02 119.79
N LEU A 312 -46.49 13.52 119.94
CA LEU A 312 -45.84 13.71 121.25
C LEU A 312 -46.62 14.72 122.11
N GLN A 313 -47.08 15.84 121.56
CA GLN A 313 -47.92 16.82 122.28
C GLN A 313 -49.26 16.21 122.70
N LEU A 314 -49.91 15.45 121.81
CA LEU A 314 -51.14 14.73 122.14
C LEU A 314 -50.89 13.72 123.26
N HIS A 315 -49.78 13.00 123.23
CA HIS A 315 -49.41 12.06 124.29
C HIS A 315 -49.15 12.76 125.62
N GLN A 316 -48.44 13.90 125.62
CA GLN A 316 -48.25 14.74 126.81
C GLN A 316 -49.58 15.23 127.37
N SER A 317 -50.46 15.78 126.53
CA SER A 317 -51.80 16.20 126.92
C SER A 317 -52.64 15.04 127.47
N GLN A 318 -52.51 13.84 126.91
CA GLN A 318 -53.16 12.64 127.43
C GLN A 318 -52.65 12.26 128.83
N LEU A 319 -51.35 12.35 129.09
CA LEU A 319 -50.76 12.10 130.42
C LEU A 319 -51.21 13.17 131.43
N GLU A 320 -51.15 14.45 131.06
CA GLU A 320 -51.66 15.55 131.90
C GLU A 320 -53.15 15.38 132.21
N LEU A 321 -53.96 14.98 131.22
CA LEU A 321 -55.37 14.65 131.43
C LEU A 321 -55.54 13.44 132.37
N GLN A 322 -54.68 12.43 132.31
CA GLN A 322 -54.70 11.32 133.27
C GLN A 322 -54.37 11.80 134.68
N ASP A 323 -53.34 12.62 134.86
CA ASP A 323 -52.96 13.18 136.16
C ASP A 323 -54.06 14.11 136.72
N VAL A 324 -54.68 14.92 135.87
CA VAL A 324 -55.85 15.74 136.22
C VAL A 324 -57.05 14.85 136.56
N ARG A 325 -57.29 13.76 135.82
CA ARG A 325 -58.36 12.81 136.16
C ARG A 325 -58.08 12.08 137.49
N LEU A 326 -56.83 11.72 137.77
CA LEU A 326 -56.45 11.08 139.03
C LEU A 326 -56.56 12.06 140.20
N SER A 327 -56.10 13.29 140.04
CA SER A 327 -56.27 14.35 141.05
C SER A 327 -57.74 14.75 141.22
N TYR A 328 -58.53 14.79 140.14
CA TYR A 328 -59.99 14.94 140.20
C TYR A 328 -60.63 13.79 140.97
N ARG A 329 -60.24 12.54 140.72
CA ARG A 329 -60.71 11.38 141.51
C ARG A 329 -60.30 11.49 142.98
N GLN A 330 -59.08 11.93 143.28
CA GLN A 330 -58.63 12.15 144.66
C GLN A 330 -59.42 13.29 145.34
N LEU A 331 -59.70 14.38 144.63
CA LEU A 331 -60.58 15.45 145.09
C LEU A 331 -62.01 14.96 145.26
N GLN A 332 -62.50 14.12 144.35
CA GLN A 332 -63.81 13.51 144.44
C GLN A 332 -63.91 12.63 145.69
N VAL A 333 -62.90 11.80 145.97
CA VAL A 333 -62.82 11.05 147.23
C VAL A 333 -62.78 11.98 148.44
N LYS A 334 -62.04 13.11 148.40
CA LYS A 334 -62.08 14.11 149.47
C LYS A 334 -63.43 14.81 149.63
N VAL A 335 -64.15 15.04 148.52
CA VAL A 335 -65.52 15.57 148.55
C VAL A 335 -66.47 14.52 149.11
N GLU A 336 -66.28 13.24 148.77
CA GLU A 336 -67.00 12.12 149.34
C GLU A 336 -66.72 12.00 150.85
N GLU A 337 -65.46 12.09 151.29
CA GLU A 337 -65.06 12.17 152.70
C GLU A 337 -65.68 13.38 153.41
N LEU A 338 -65.66 14.59 152.80
CA LEU A 338 -66.34 15.76 153.33
C LEU A 338 -67.87 15.59 153.34
N SER A 339 -68.43 14.84 152.38
CA SER A 339 -69.85 14.51 152.35
C SER A 339 -70.21 13.45 153.39
N ASP A 340 -69.29 12.55 153.73
CA ASP A 340 -69.40 11.54 154.79
C ASP A 340 -69.18 12.16 156.17
N GLU A 341 -68.30 13.15 156.30
CA GLU A 341 -68.16 14.02 157.47
C GLU A 341 -69.42 14.89 157.66
N ARG A 342 -70.07 15.30 156.56
CA ARG A 342 -71.38 15.97 156.59
C ARG A 342 -72.54 15.01 156.88
N SER A 343 -72.44 13.74 156.47
CA SER A 343 -73.48 12.71 156.68
C SER A 343 -73.48 12.15 158.12
N LEU A 344 -72.33 12.15 158.80
CA LEU A 344 -72.22 11.76 160.22
C LEU A 344 -72.52 12.90 161.20
N GLN A 345 -72.78 14.13 160.73
CA GLN A 345 -73.14 15.29 161.54
C GLN A 345 -74.63 15.70 161.48
N SER A 346 -75.50 14.93 160.81
CA SER A 346 -76.92 15.28 160.68
C SER A 346 -77.88 14.20 161.22
N PHE A 347 -77.81 13.90 162.53
CA PHE A 347 -78.98 13.47 163.31
C PHE A 347 -79.34 14.58 164.31
N ASN A 348 -79.98 15.64 163.78
CA ASN A 348 -80.97 16.53 164.41
C ASN A 348 -80.99 17.90 163.69
N ALA A 349 -81.86 18.06 162.68
CA ALA A 349 -82.68 19.27 162.45
C ALA A 349 -83.45 19.18 161.12
N THR A 350 -84.74 19.44 161.22
CA THR A 350 -85.87 19.44 160.28
C THR A 350 -85.84 20.45 159.11
N SER A 351 -86.57 20.07 158.04
CA SER A 351 -87.56 20.84 157.21
C SER A 351 -87.19 21.41 155.82
N ALA A 352 -88.22 21.34 154.93
CA ALA A 352 -88.48 21.97 153.61
C ALA A 352 -88.02 21.20 152.34
N SER A 353 -88.77 21.09 151.22
CA SER A 353 -90.12 21.53 150.83
C SER A 353 -90.48 20.88 149.47
N LEU A 354 -91.77 20.61 149.26
CA LEU A 354 -92.43 20.45 147.95
C LEU A 354 -92.12 21.66 147.04
N LEU A 355 -91.80 21.42 145.75
CA LEU A 355 -92.05 22.25 144.55
C LEU A 355 -91.17 21.78 143.35
N SER A 356 -91.62 20.75 142.61
CA SER A 356 -91.39 20.61 141.15
C SER A 356 -92.14 19.37 140.59
N GLU A 357 -93.39 19.21 140.97
CA GLU A 357 -94.38 18.46 140.19
C GLU A 357 -95.50 19.46 139.89
N ILE A 358 -95.85 19.59 138.59
CA ILE A 358 -97.04 20.22 137.98
C ILE A 358 -96.87 21.67 137.40
N GLU A 359 -97.43 21.79 136.18
CA GLU A 359 -97.75 22.96 135.31
C GLU A 359 -96.63 23.50 134.42
N GLN A 360 -96.70 23.35 133.08
CA GLN A 360 -97.75 23.85 132.15
C GLN A 360 -98.00 22.83 130.98
N SER A 361 -99.15 22.13 130.86
CA SER A 361 -100.43 22.43 130.12
C SER A 361 -100.28 22.54 128.58
N MET A 362 -100.81 21.67 127.70
CA MET A 362 -102.22 21.32 127.35
C MET A 362 -103.06 22.49 126.80
N GLU A 363 -103.31 22.51 125.48
CA GLU A 363 -104.34 23.23 124.68
C GLU A 363 -103.95 23.05 123.18
N ALA A 364 -104.79 22.78 122.18
CA ALA A 364 -106.23 22.59 122.05
C ALA A 364 -106.52 21.95 120.66
N GLU A 365 -107.63 21.19 120.59
CA GLU A 365 -108.36 20.80 119.38
C GLU A 365 -109.03 22.02 118.70
N GLU A 366 -109.76 21.78 117.60
CA GLU A 366 -110.54 22.73 116.75
C GLU A 366 -109.75 23.26 115.53
N LEU A 367 -110.09 22.96 114.26
CA LEU A 367 -111.42 22.90 113.66
C LEU A 367 -111.52 21.85 112.53
N GLU A 368 -112.42 20.88 112.76
CA GLU A 368 -113.28 20.36 111.70
C GLU A 368 -114.21 21.47 111.18
N GLN A 369 -114.74 21.26 109.98
CA GLN A 369 -115.79 22.03 109.29
C GLN A 369 -115.20 23.23 108.53
N GLU A 370 -115.19 23.27 107.20
CA GLU A 370 -116.28 22.98 106.27
C GLU A 370 -115.71 22.27 105.03
N ARG A 371 -115.83 20.94 104.86
CA ARG A 371 -117.01 20.28 104.31
C ARG A 371 -118.07 21.26 103.77
N GLU A 372 -117.81 21.87 102.60
CA GLU A 372 -118.84 22.13 101.56
C GLU A 372 -118.38 22.80 100.25
N GLN A 373 -117.12 22.62 99.84
CA GLN A 373 -116.81 22.51 98.40
C GLN A 373 -116.78 21.05 97.97
N LEU A 374 -117.82 20.33 98.41
CA LEU A 374 -118.42 19.32 97.58
C LEU A 374 -118.63 19.88 96.16
N ARG A 375 -118.60 18.94 95.21
CA ARG A 375 -119.57 18.86 94.11
C ARG A 375 -119.14 19.29 92.71
N LEU A 376 -117.88 19.62 92.41
CA LEU A 376 -117.54 20.07 91.06
C LEU A 376 -116.60 19.23 90.18
N GLN A 377 -115.83 18.25 90.66
CA GLN A 377 -114.96 17.50 89.72
C GLN A 377 -114.98 15.97 89.88
N LEU A 378 -116.14 15.46 90.31
CA LEU A 378 -116.66 14.13 89.92
C LEU A 378 -116.92 14.03 88.38
N TRP A 379 -116.28 14.89 87.58
CA TRP A 379 -116.43 15.07 86.13
C TRP A 379 -115.12 14.81 85.36
N GLU A 380 -113.93 14.95 85.98
CA GLU A 380 -112.67 14.89 85.21
C GLU A 380 -112.16 13.47 84.95
N ALA A 381 -112.55 12.49 85.77
CA ALA A 381 -112.33 11.07 85.49
C ALA A 381 -113.21 10.54 84.33
N TYR A 382 -114.26 11.26 83.93
CA TYR A 382 -115.05 10.96 82.73
C TYR A 382 -114.44 11.58 81.45
N CYS A 383 -113.48 12.50 81.57
CA CYS A 383 -112.89 13.22 80.43
C CYS A 383 -111.50 12.73 79.97
N GLN A 384 -110.70 12.00 80.77
CA GLN A 384 -109.36 11.57 80.31
C GLN A 384 -109.33 10.22 79.57
N VAL A 385 -110.41 9.42 79.64
CA VAL A 385 -110.64 8.34 78.67
C VAL A 385 -111.01 8.91 77.29
N ARG A 386 -111.38 10.19 77.19
CA ARG A 386 -111.49 10.93 75.92
C ARG A 386 -110.11 11.34 75.35
N TYR A 387 -109.01 11.23 76.12
CA TYR A 387 -107.64 11.51 75.65
C TYR A 387 -106.95 10.34 74.94
N LEU A 388 -107.53 9.12 74.96
CA LEU A 388 -107.10 8.03 74.08
C LEU A 388 -107.06 8.42 72.59
N CYS A 389 -107.73 9.49 72.18
CA CYS A 389 -107.89 9.80 70.76
C CYS A 389 -106.92 10.88 70.23
N SER A 390 -105.97 11.41 71.03
CA SER A 390 -105.12 12.54 70.61
C SER A 390 -103.59 12.37 70.63
N HIS A 391 -103.00 11.26 71.07
CA HIS A 391 -101.56 11.01 70.80
C HIS A 391 -101.24 9.74 70.00
N LEU A 392 -102.22 9.31 69.20
CA LEU A 392 -101.98 8.79 67.84
C LEU A 392 -101.70 9.92 66.82
N ARG A 393 -101.21 11.08 67.27
CA ARG A 393 -100.90 12.22 66.41
C ARG A 393 -99.76 13.04 67.03
N GLY A 394 -98.54 12.51 67.03
CA GLY A 394 -97.38 13.31 67.45
C GLY A 394 -96.13 12.50 67.78
N ASN A 395 -95.49 11.96 66.74
CA ASN A 395 -94.04 11.76 66.63
C ASN A 395 -93.41 10.71 67.58
N ASP A 396 -92.99 9.57 67.06
CA ASP A 396 -91.74 9.36 66.32
C ASP A 396 -90.47 9.65 67.13
N SER A 397 -89.58 8.64 67.11
CA SER A 397 -88.16 8.68 67.42
C SER A 397 -87.77 8.96 68.87
N ALA A 398 -87.44 7.89 69.59
CA ALA A 398 -86.24 7.83 70.40
C ALA A 398 -86.03 6.39 70.89
N ASP A 399 -85.44 5.56 70.03
CA ASP A 399 -84.76 4.34 70.46
C ASP A 399 -83.26 4.61 70.30
N SER A 400 -82.70 5.27 71.32
CA SER A 400 -81.26 5.44 71.54
C SER A 400 -81.04 5.94 72.96
N ALA A 401 -80.74 5.04 73.88
CA ALA A 401 -79.79 5.27 74.97
C ALA A 401 -79.62 3.99 75.81
N VAL A 402 -78.44 3.36 75.62
CA VAL A 402 -77.50 2.97 76.67
C VAL A 402 -78.09 2.43 77.98
N SER A 403 -77.91 1.13 78.17
CA SER A 403 -77.97 0.46 79.46
C SER A 403 -76.66 0.62 80.23
N THR A 404 -76.77 1.12 81.46
CA THR A 404 -75.90 0.86 82.62
C THR A 404 -76.80 1.10 83.82
N ASP A 405 -77.37 0.03 84.35
CA ASP A 405 -76.90 -0.66 85.56
C ASP A 405 -77.71 -0.20 86.79
N SER A 406 -78.61 -1.11 87.17
CA SER A 406 -79.03 -1.54 88.51
C SER A 406 -78.60 -0.65 89.70
N SER A 407 -79.43 -0.36 90.71
CA SER A 407 -80.46 -1.17 91.36
C SER A 407 -81.04 -0.39 92.55
N MET A 408 -82.14 -0.91 93.11
CA MET A 408 -82.66 -0.71 94.48
C MET A 408 -83.37 0.61 94.82
N ASP A 409 -84.70 0.53 94.95
CA ASP A 409 -85.44 0.64 96.23
C ASP A 409 -86.94 0.37 95.93
N GLU A 410 -87.42 -0.88 96.05
CA GLU A 410 -88.30 -1.34 97.15
C GLU A 410 -89.32 -0.29 97.65
N SER A 411 -90.55 -0.39 97.13
CA SER A 411 -91.76 -0.72 97.92
C SER A 411 -92.53 0.48 98.48
N SER A 412 -93.71 0.78 97.94
CA SER A 412 -95.01 0.14 98.23
C SER A 412 -95.81 0.98 99.23
N GLU A 413 -96.92 1.56 98.79
CA GLU A 413 -98.08 1.74 99.68
C GLU A 413 -99.35 1.29 98.96
N THR A 414 -99.82 0.12 99.40
CA THR A 414 -101.13 -0.43 99.14
C THR A 414 -102.16 0.21 100.07
N SER A 415 -103.26 0.72 99.53
CA SER A 415 -104.59 0.68 100.18
C SER A 415 -105.65 1.11 99.18
N SER A 416 -106.54 0.24 98.69
CA SER A 416 -107.71 -0.31 99.41
C SER A 416 -108.70 0.81 99.77
N ALA A 417 -110.02 0.78 99.55
CA ALA A 417 -110.98 -0.26 99.25
C ALA A 417 -112.27 0.36 98.66
N LYS A 418 -113.07 -0.49 97.99
CA LYS A 418 -114.55 -0.46 97.77
C LYS A 418 -115.04 -0.25 96.32
N ASP A 419 -115.18 -1.40 95.65
CA ASP A 419 -116.34 -1.88 94.87
C ASP A 419 -116.89 -0.98 93.74
N VAL A 420 -116.55 -1.23 92.45
CA VAL A 420 -117.17 -2.18 91.48
C VAL A 420 -118.69 -2.00 91.31
N PRO A 421 -119.18 -1.68 90.09
CA PRO A 421 -120.01 -2.70 89.42
C PRO A 421 -119.91 -2.78 87.88
N ALA A 422 -119.90 -4.03 87.43
CA ALA A 422 -120.46 -4.62 86.20
C ALA A 422 -120.86 -3.68 85.02
N GLY A 423 -120.14 -3.79 83.89
CA GLY A 423 -120.72 -3.41 82.59
C GLY A 423 -119.81 -3.14 81.41
N SER A 424 -118.50 -2.85 81.58
CA SER A 424 -117.64 -2.45 80.44
C SER A 424 -116.84 -3.60 79.80
N LEU A 425 -117.03 -4.82 80.31
CA LEU A 425 -116.44 -6.05 79.79
C LEU A 425 -116.98 -6.44 78.40
N ARG A 426 -118.03 -5.76 77.91
CA ARG A 426 -118.67 -6.05 76.61
C ARG A 426 -118.13 -5.22 75.43
N MET A 427 -117.46 -4.09 75.68
CA MET A 427 -116.82 -3.30 74.61
C MET A 427 -115.33 -3.64 74.40
N ALA A 428 -114.62 -4.09 75.42
CA ALA A 428 -113.28 -4.68 75.27
C ALA A 428 -113.30 -6.02 74.48
N LEU A 429 -114.42 -6.76 74.56
CA LEU A 429 -114.62 -8.01 73.81
C LEU A 429 -114.97 -7.80 72.31
N SER A 430 -115.38 -6.60 71.88
CA SER A 430 -115.55 -6.28 70.45
C SER A 430 -114.24 -5.87 69.75
N GLU A 431 -113.24 -5.38 70.48
CA GLU A 431 -111.91 -5.06 69.93
C GLU A 431 -110.96 -6.26 69.89
N LEU A 432 -111.11 -7.22 70.80
CA LEU A 432 -110.40 -8.51 70.73
C LEU A 432 -110.83 -9.33 69.49
N LYS A 433 -112.07 -9.17 69.03
CA LYS A 433 -112.61 -9.83 67.83
C LYS A 433 -112.09 -9.22 66.52
N ARG A 434 -111.69 -7.94 66.51
CA ARG A 434 -111.08 -7.26 65.35
C ARG A 434 -109.60 -7.63 65.18
N LEU A 435 -108.90 -7.94 66.27
CA LEU A 435 -107.49 -8.36 66.23
C LEU A 435 -107.31 -9.83 65.79
N ILE A 436 -108.28 -10.71 66.07
CA ILE A 436 -108.26 -12.11 65.58
C ILE A 436 -108.55 -12.20 64.07
N GLN A 437 -109.24 -11.22 63.47
CA GLN A 437 -109.43 -11.13 62.02
C GLN A 437 -108.16 -10.70 61.26
N SER A 438 -107.11 -10.23 61.95
CA SER A 438 -105.84 -9.82 61.32
C SER A 438 -104.75 -10.91 61.28
N ILE A 439 -104.98 -12.07 61.90
CA ILE A 439 -104.03 -13.19 61.93
C ILE A 439 -104.43 -14.30 60.93
N VAL A 440 -105.69 -14.36 60.51
CA VAL A 440 -106.20 -15.40 59.60
C VAL A 440 -106.01 -15.06 58.10
N ASP A 441 -105.61 -13.83 57.75
CA ASP A 441 -105.22 -13.47 56.36
C ASP A 441 -103.70 -13.68 56.08
N GLY A 442 -102.97 -14.30 57.00
CA GLY A 442 -101.55 -14.60 56.85
C GLY A 442 -101.28 -16.02 56.32
N MET A 443 -101.57 -16.30 55.05
CA MET A 443 -101.02 -17.48 54.37
C MET A 443 -100.84 -17.21 52.87
N GLU A 444 -99.74 -16.50 52.54
CA GLU A 444 -98.89 -16.50 51.32
C GLU A 444 -99.55 -16.49 49.91
N PRO A 445 -98.85 -16.11 48.82
CA PRO A 445 -97.50 -15.58 48.70
C PRO A 445 -97.43 -14.32 47.82
N THR A 446 -96.19 -13.84 47.66
CA THR A 446 -95.59 -13.26 46.45
C THR A 446 -95.13 -11.82 46.57
N SER A 447 -93.98 -11.64 45.91
CA SER A 447 -93.46 -10.41 45.32
C SER A 447 -92.49 -9.67 46.24
N SER A 448 -91.19 -9.91 46.02
CA SER A 448 -90.43 -9.24 44.96
C SER A 448 -90.00 -7.85 45.40
N ARG A 449 -88.67 -7.69 45.43
CA ARG A 449 -87.81 -6.49 45.43
C ARG A 449 -86.80 -6.65 46.56
N ARG A 450 -85.49 -6.40 46.41
CA ARG A 450 -84.63 -5.91 45.32
C ARG A 450 -83.22 -5.93 45.94
N ILE A 451 -82.33 -6.89 45.62
CA ILE A 451 -80.90 -6.80 46.03
C ILE A 451 -79.91 -7.28 44.92
N ASP A 452 -80.36 -7.84 43.79
CA ASP A 452 -79.43 -8.53 42.86
C ASP A 452 -79.02 -7.76 41.58
N ASP A 453 -79.28 -6.46 41.44
CA ASP A 453 -78.79 -5.70 40.26
C ASP A 453 -77.32 -5.27 40.44
N ASP A 454 -76.95 -4.71 41.59
CA ASP A 454 -75.59 -4.17 41.81
C ASP A 454 -74.52 -5.28 41.81
N THR A 455 -74.85 -6.49 42.29
CA THR A 455 -73.92 -7.63 42.34
C THR A 455 -73.71 -8.30 40.98
N LEU A 456 -74.76 -8.34 40.14
CA LEU A 456 -74.67 -8.83 38.76
C LEU A 456 -73.96 -7.81 37.85
N GLU A 457 -74.18 -6.51 38.04
CA GLU A 457 -73.45 -5.45 37.34
C GLU A 457 -71.94 -5.49 37.65
N GLU A 458 -71.57 -5.75 38.90
CA GLU A 458 -70.16 -5.85 39.31
C GLU A 458 -69.48 -7.11 38.75
N GLN A 459 -70.18 -8.26 38.66
CA GLN A 459 -69.66 -9.45 37.98
C GLN A 459 -69.53 -9.27 36.46
N ILE A 460 -70.46 -8.57 35.83
CA ILE A 460 -70.35 -8.21 34.42
C ILE A 460 -69.18 -7.23 34.21
N ARG A 461 -68.95 -6.30 35.13
CA ARG A 461 -67.80 -5.39 35.08
C ARG A 461 -66.49 -6.17 35.20
N GLN A 462 -66.39 -7.09 36.16
CA GLN A 462 -65.20 -7.91 36.40
C GLN A 462 -64.88 -8.82 35.20
N THR A 463 -65.86 -9.54 34.65
CA THR A 463 -65.66 -10.39 33.47
C THR A 463 -65.28 -9.59 32.23
N ASN A 464 -65.77 -8.36 32.08
CA ASN A 464 -65.37 -7.44 31.02
C ASN A 464 -63.97 -6.86 31.23
N GLU A 465 -63.54 -6.66 32.48
CA GLU A 465 -62.17 -6.29 32.85
C GLU A 465 -61.21 -7.46 32.58
N ASP A 466 -61.55 -8.69 32.99
CA ASP A 466 -60.76 -9.89 32.71
C ASP A 466 -60.66 -10.18 31.20
N SER A 467 -61.76 -9.98 30.45
CA SER A 467 -61.77 -10.09 28.98
C SER A 467 -60.98 -8.97 28.30
N ARG A 468 -60.85 -7.80 28.93
CA ARG A 468 -59.95 -6.73 28.46
C ARG A 468 -58.50 -7.09 28.75
N ALA A 469 -58.18 -7.55 29.96
CA ALA A 469 -56.84 -8.00 30.33
C ALA A 469 -56.36 -9.15 29.43
N LEU A 470 -57.22 -10.12 29.11
CA LEU A 470 -56.88 -11.21 28.18
C LEU A 470 -56.60 -10.70 26.76
N ARG A 471 -57.37 -9.71 26.28
CA ARG A 471 -57.13 -9.07 24.97
C ARG A 471 -55.82 -8.30 24.95
N GLU A 472 -55.52 -7.54 26.00
CA GLU A 472 -54.26 -6.80 26.14
C GLU A 472 -53.06 -7.75 26.18
N LEU A 473 -53.17 -8.91 26.86
CA LEU A 473 -52.13 -9.95 26.85
C LEU A 473 -51.93 -10.54 25.45
N MET A 474 -53.00 -10.90 24.74
CA MET A 474 -52.92 -11.41 23.37
C MET A 474 -52.39 -10.38 22.39
N GLU A 475 -52.72 -9.10 22.58
CA GLU A 475 -52.15 -7.99 21.80
C GLU A 475 -50.67 -7.77 22.13
N GLY A 476 -50.27 -7.92 23.39
CA GLY A 476 -48.88 -7.92 23.83
C GLY A 476 -48.07 -9.08 23.24
N GLU A 477 -48.62 -10.30 23.23
CA GLU A 477 -48.00 -11.47 22.58
C GLU A 477 -47.90 -11.29 21.07
N ARG A 478 -48.94 -10.75 20.42
CA ARG A 478 -48.90 -10.38 18.99
C ARG A 478 -47.87 -9.28 18.72
N GLY A 479 -47.70 -8.34 19.63
CA GLY A 479 -46.66 -7.30 19.57
C GLY A 479 -45.26 -7.91 19.63
N LYS A 480 -45.01 -8.81 20.58
CA LYS A 480 -43.74 -9.56 20.71
C LYS A 480 -43.46 -10.41 19.47
N LEU A 481 -44.48 -11.07 18.90
CA LEU A 481 -44.34 -11.87 17.68
C LEU A 481 -44.04 -11.01 16.45
N ARG A 482 -44.59 -9.79 16.37
CA ARG A 482 -44.22 -8.82 15.32
C ARG A 482 -42.78 -8.35 15.49
N GLN A 483 -42.36 -8.03 16.71
CA GLN A 483 -40.98 -7.64 17.01
C GLN A 483 -40.00 -8.76 16.63
N SER A 484 -40.29 -10.02 16.99
CA SER A 484 -39.43 -11.15 16.64
C SER A 484 -39.41 -11.42 15.13
N LEU A 485 -40.51 -11.22 14.41
CA LEU A 485 -40.55 -11.31 12.95
C LEU A 485 -39.68 -10.21 12.30
N GLU A 486 -39.77 -8.97 12.78
CA GLU A 486 -38.95 -7.87 12.30
C GLU A 486 -37.46 -8.10 12.60
N GLU A 487 -37.12 -8.62 13.78
CA GLU A 487 -35.75 -9.01 14.13
C GLU A 487 -35.25 -10.14 13.22
N LEU A 488 -36.06 -11.16 12.95
CA LEU A 488 -35.73 -12.21 11.99
C LEU A 488 -35.53 -11.66 10.58
N GLN A 489 -36.34 -10.70 10.15
CA GLN A 489 -36.17 -10.03 8.85
C GLN A 489 -34.89 -9.19 8.81
N ARG A 490 -34.55 -8.47 9.89
CA ARG A 490 -33.29 -7.71 10.02
C ARG A 490 -32.07 -8.63 10.00
N LEU A 491 -32.12 -9.74 10.74
CA LEU A 491 -31.05 -10.74 10.74
C LEU A 491 -30.95 -11.44 9.38
N HIS A 492 -32.08 -11.73 8.75
CA HIS A 492 -32.10 -12.32 7.41
C HIS A 492 -31.47 -11.37 6.37
N SER A 493 -31.84 -10.09 6.37
CA SER A 493 -31.25 -9.10 5.47
C SER A 493 -29.75 -8.92 5.72
N GLN A 494 -29.32 -8.94 6.99
CA GLN A 494 -27.91 -8.92 7.35
C GLN A 494 -27.16 -10.16 6.83
N VAL A 495 -27.73 -11.36 6.99
CA VAL A 495 -27.15 -12.60 6.47
C VAL A 495 -27.09 -12.61 4.95
N THR A 496 -28.11 -12.08 4.25
CA THR A 496 -28.06 -11.98 2.78
C THR A 496 -26.99 -11.00 2.32
N MET A 497 -26.82 -9.86 3.00
CA MET A 497 -25.77 -8.89 2.68
C MET A 497 -24.38 -9.49 2.89
N LEU A 498 -24.15 -10.10 4.06
CA LEU A 498 -22.89 -10.78 4.36
C LEU A 498 -22.61 -11.94 3.39
N SER A 499 -23.64 -12.66 2.94
CA SER A 499 -23.47 -13.73 1.95
C SER A 499 -23.04 -13.18 0.58
N VAL A 500 -23.62 -12.05 0.15
CA VAL A 500 -23.23 -11.36 -1.10
C VAL A 500 -21.80 -10.82 -0.99
N GLU A 501 -21.44 -10.18 0.12
CA GLU A 501 -20.08 -9.72 0.37
C GLU A 501 -19.08 -10.89 0.38
N MET A 502 -19.42 -12.00 1.03
CA MET A 502 -18.58 -13.20 1.03
C MET A 502 -18.43 -13.81 -0.38
N THR A 503 -19.46 -13.76 -1.23
CA THR A 503 -19.32 -14.18 -2.63
C THR A 503 -18.46 -13.21 -3.44
N ALA A 504 -18.62 -11.90 -3.26
CA ALA A 504 -17.81 -10.89 -3.96
C ALA A 504 -16.32 -10.98 -3.59
N LEU A 505 -16.01 -11.14 -2.30
CA LEU A 505 -14.64 -11.33 -1.83
C LEU A 505 -14.02 -12.66 -2.31
N LYS A 506 -14.82 -13.73 -2.42
CA LYS A 506 -14.36 -14.99 -3.01
C LYS A 506 -14.02 -14.82 -4.49
N GLU A 507 -14.89 -14.17 -5.26
CA GLU A 507 -14.62 -13.87 -6.66
C GLU A 507 -13.38 -12.99 -6.85
N GLU A 508 -13.19 -11.98 -6.00
CA GLU A 508 -12.00 -11.11 -6.05
C GLU A 508 -10.72 -11.91 -5.75
N ARG A 509 -10.75 -12.75 -4.72
CA ARG A 509 -9.62 -13.66 -4.40
C ARG A 509 -9.33 -14.63 -5.54
N ASP A 510 -10.35 -15.20 -6.16
CA ASP A 510 -10.17 -16.12 -7.29
C ASP A 510 -9.63 -15.38 -8.54
N ARG A 511 -10.09 -14.16 -8.81
CA ARG A 511 -9.51 -13.28 -9.84
C ARG A 511 -8.04 -13.00 -9.57
N LEU A 512 -7.68 -12.62 -8.35
CA LEU A 512 -6.29 -12.34 -7.98
C LEU A 512 -5.42 -13.59 -8.13
N ARG A 513 -5.92 -14.76 -7.72
CA ARG A 513 -5.23 -16.03 -7.90
C ARG A 513 -4.94 -16.34 -9.37
N VAL A 514 -5.94 -16.22 -10.25
CA VAL A 514 -5.74 -16.43 -11.70
C VAL A 514 -4.72 -15.45 -12.26
N THR A 515 -4.80 -14.16 -11.89
CA THR A 515 -3.80 -13.19 -12.36
C THR A 515 -2.39 -13.45 -11.84
N SER A 516 -2.25 -14.03 -10.63
CA SER A 516 -0.97 -14.46 -10.09
C SER A 516 -0.40 -15.64 -10.89
N GLU A 517 -1.22 -16.66 -11.14
CA GLU A 517 -0.84 -17.84 -11.93
C GLU A 517 -0.45 -17.42 -13.37
N GLU A 518 -1.15 -16.47 -13.98
CA GLU A 518 -0.79 -15.91 -15.29
C GLU A 518 0.53 -15.12 -15.25
N LYS A 519 0.79 -14.35 -14.19
CA LYS A 519 2.06 -13.63 -14.01
C LYS A 519 3.22 -14.60 -13.86
N GLU A 520 3.07 -15.63 -13.03
CA GLU A 520 4.05 -16.70 -12.85
C GLU A 520 4.34 -17.42 -14.18
N ALA A 521 3.32 -17.75 -14.96
CA ALA A 521 3.49 -18.35 -16.29
C ALA A 521 4.23 -17.42 -17.26
N LYS A 522 3.93 -16.12 -17.26
CA LYS A 522 4.65 -15.11 -18.06
C LYS A 522 6.11 -14.99 -17.63
N GLU A 523 6.40 -15.00 -16.33
CA GLU A 523 7.76 -14.96 -15.80
C GLU A 523 8.57 -16.20 -16.19
N GLN A 524 7.95 -17.38 -16.15
CA GLN A 524 8.56 -18.63 -16.61
C GLN A 524 8.87 -18.59 -18.11
N LEU A 525 7.96 -18.08 -18.94
CA LEU A 525 8.21 -17.87 -20.37
C LEU A 525 9.36 -16.87 -20.62
N LEU A 526 9.37 -15.73 -19.90
CA LEU A 526 10.45 -14.75 -20.01
C LEU A 526 11.79 -15.32 -19.56
N LYS A 527 11.81 -16.22 -18.58
CA LYS A 527 13.01 -16.94 -18.17
C LYS A 527 13.49 -17.89 -19.27
N ALA A 528 12.58 -18.70 -19.83
CA ALA A 528 12.91 -19.61 -20.93
C ALA A 528 13.43 -18.87 -22.19
N LEU A 529 12.89 -17.68 -22.49
CA LEU A 529 13.38 -16.83 -23.57
C LEU A 529 14.80 -16.33 -23.29
N ARG A 530 15.07 -15.85 -22.07
CA ARG A 530 16.43 -15.44 -21.66
C ARG A 530 17.44 -16.57 -21.75
N ASP A 531 17.07 -17.75 -21.24
CA ASP A 531 17.94 -18.94 -21.28
C ASP A 531 18.25 -19.36 -22.72
N ARG A 532 17.23 -19.29 -23.61
CA ARG A 532 17.40 -19.53 -25.05
C ARG A 532 18.35 -18.51 -25.68
N ASP A 533 18.16 -17.23 -25.40
CA ASP A 533 18.96 -16.16 -25.99
C ASP A 533 20.42 -16.23 -25.49
N GLU A 534 20.64 -16.59 -24.23
CA GLU A 534 21.98 -16.86 -23.69
C GLU A 534 22.63 -18.07 -24.39
N ALA A 535 21.88 -19.14 -24.64
CA ALA A 535 22.37 -20.30 -25.38
C ALA A 535 22.74 -19.94 -26.83
N ILE A 536 21.95 -19.09 -27.49
CA ILE A 536 22.25 -18.57 -28.83
C ILE A 536 23.52 -17.73 -28.81
N ALA A 537 23.68 -16.83 -27.83
CA ALA A 537 24.88 -16.02 -27.69
C ALA A 537 26.14 -16.88 -27.49
N LYS A 538 26.06 -17.92 -26.62
CA LYS A 538 27.14 -18.88 -26.42
C LYS A 538 27.46 -19.66 -27.71
N LYS A 539 26.44 -20.09 -28.45
CA LYS A 539 26.62 -20.76 -29.75
C LYS A 539 27.36 -19.85 -30.73
N ASN A 540 26.90 -18.61 -30.91
CA ASN A 540 27.53 -17.64 -31.82
C ASN A 540 28.99 -17.35 -31.42
N ALA A 541 29.29 -17.25 -30.12
CA ALA A 541 30.65 -17.08 -29.63
C ALA A 541 31.57 -18.26 -30.02
N VAL A 542 31.10 -19.49 -29.84
CA VAL A 542 31.84 -20.69 -30.25
C VAL A 542 32.00 -20.75 -31.77
N GLU A 543 30.99 -20.36 -32.54
CA GLU A 543 31.08 -20.28 -34.01
C GLU A 543 32.11 -19.24 -34.48
N MET A 544 32.21 -18.09 -33.81
CA MET A 544 33.24 -17.09 -34.08
C MET A 544 34.65 -17.61 -33.77
N GLU A 545 34.86 -18.27 -32.63
CA GLU A 545 36.15 -18.89 -32.30
C GLU A 545 36.51 -20.01 -33.28
N LEU A 546 35.52 -20.79 -33.74
CA LEU A 546 35.73 -21.81 -34.76
C LEU A 546 36.14 -21.18 -36.10
N ALA A 547 35.51 -20.07 -36.50
CA ALA A 547 35.88 -19.35 -37.72
C ALA A 547 37.32 -18.79 -37.61
N LYS A 548 37.68 -18.24 -36.45
CA LYS A 548 39.03 -17.75 -36.16
C LYS A 548 40.08 -18.88 -36.26
N CYS A 549 39.84 -20.02 -35.60
CA CYS A 549 40.71 -21.19 -35.69
C CYS A 549 40.88 -21.69 -37.14
N LYS A 550 39.81 -21.63 -37.96
CA LYS A 550 39.88 -21.98 -39.38
C LYS A 550 40.75 -20.99 -40.15
N MET A 551 40.63 -19.69 -39.90
CA MET A 551 41.48 -18.66 -40.51
C MET A 551 42.95 -18.85 -40.12
N ASP A 552 43.23 -19.12 -38.84
CA ASP A 552 44.58 -19.40 -38.36
C ASP A 552 45.18 -20.65 -39.03
N MET A 553 44.38 -21.71 -39.19
CA MET A 553 44.80 -22.92 -39.91
C MET A 553 45.09 -22.63 -41.39
N MET A 554 44.26 -21.84 -42.08
CA MET A 554 44.52 -21.45 -43.47
C MET A 554 45.78 -20.58 -43.58
N SER A 555 45.99 -19.65 -42.65
CA SER A 555 47.19 -18.80 -42.61
C SER A 555 48.45 -19.64 -42.40
N LEU A 556 48.44 -20.57 -41.44
CA LEU A 556 49.54 -21.50 -41.19
C LEU A 556 49.80 -22.42 -42.39
N ASN A 557 48.75 -22.90 -43.06
CA ASN A 557 48.90 -23.71 -44.26
C ASN A 557 49.55 -22.92 -45.41
N ASN A 558 49.16 -21.65 -45.60
CA ASN A 558 49.81 -20.79 -46.58
C ASN A 558 51.28 -20.53 -46.23
N GLN A 559 51.59 -20.22 -44.97
CA GLN A 559 52.98 -20.07 -44.51
C GLN A 559 53.81 -21.35 -44.75
N LEU A 560 53.21 -22.52 -44.53
CA LEU A 560 53.87 -23.80 -44.80
C LEU A 560 54.12 -23.99 -46.31
N LEU A 561 53.15 -23.67 -47.17
CA LEU A 561 53.31 -23.73 -48.62
C LEU A 561 54.43 -22.78 -49.09
N ASP A 562 54.47 -21.55 -48.59
CA ASP A 562 55.51 -20.57 -48.90
C ASP A 562 56.88 -21.07 -48.45
N ALA A 563 56.99 -21.66 -47.25
CA ALA A 563 58.23 -22.25 -46.75
C ALA A 563 58.69 -23.44 -47.60
N ILE A 564 57.76 -24.28 -48.06
CA ILE A 564 58.06 -25.39 -48.98
C ILE A 564 58.57 -24.84 -50.32
N GLN A 565 57.92 -23.81 -50.87
CA GLN A 565 58.37 -23.17 -52.11
C GLN A 565 59.76 -22.54 -51.97
N GLN A 566 60.02 -21.82 -50.88
CA GLN A 566 61.35 -21.27 -50.59
C GLN A 566 62.40 -22.38 -50.49
N LYS A 567 62.10 -23.47 -49.78
CA LYS A 567 63.00 -24.62 -49.67
C LYS A 567 63.28 -25.27 -51.03
N LEU A 568 62.25 -25.42 -51.88
CA LEU A 568 62.37 -25.97 -53.22
C LEU A 568 63.26 -25.09 -54.11
N ASN A 569 63.06 -23.77 -54.05
CA ASN A 569 63.89 -22.81 -54.79
C ASN A 569 65.37 -22.88 -54.34
N LEU A 570 65.63 -22.95 -53.03
CA LEU A 570 66.97 -23.12 -52.50
C LEU A 570 67.60 -24.45 -52.93
N SER A 571 66.84 -25.55 -52.93
CA SER A 571 67.36 -26.83 -53.43
C SER A 571 67.71 -26.78 -54.92
N GLN A 572 66.90 -26.12 -55.75
CA GLN A 572 67.19 -25.93 -57.17
C GLN A 572 68.45 -25.07 -57.38
N GLN A 573 68.63 -24.01 -56.59
CA GLN A 573 69.84 -23.20 -56.63
C GLN A 573 71.08 -24.00 -56.23
N LEU A 574 70.97 -24.88 -55.22
CA LEU A 574 72.05 -25.76 -54.80
C LEU A 574 72.39 -26.80 -55.88
N GLU A 575 71.40 -27.39 -56.54
CA GLU A 575 71.61 -28.30 -57.67
C GLU A 575 72.32 -27.60 -58.83
N ALA A 576 71.87 -26.39 -59.19
CA ALA A 576 72.53 -25.58 -60.23
C ALA A 576 73.99 -25.25 -59.86
N TRP A 577 74.24 -24.88 -58.59
CA TRP A 577 75.60 -24.63 -58.12
C TRP A 577 76.47 -25.89 -58.11
N GLN A 578 75.88 -27.05 -57.78
CA GLN A 578 76.57 -28.34 -57.88
C GLN A 578 76.96 -28.63 -59.33
N ASP A 579 76.06 -28.45 -60.29
CA ASP A 579 76.32 -28.64 -61.71
C ASP A 579 77.43 -27.71 -62.22
N ASP A 580 77.40 -26.43 -61.83
CA ASP A 580 78.44 -25.46 -62.16
C ASP A 580 79.79 -25.88 -61.56
N MET A 581 79.82 -26.34 -60.32
CA MET A 581 81.02 -26.87 -59.69
C MET A 581 81.55 -28.12 -60.40
N TYR A 582 80.67 -29.05 -60.79
CA TYR A 582 81.07 -30.22 -61.59
C TYR A 582 81.67 -29.80 -62.92
N ARG A 583 81.07 -28.83 -63.63
CA ARG A 583 81.62 -28.28 -64.88
C ARG A 583 82.98 -27.64 -64.68
N VAL A 584 83.17 -26.87 -63.60
CA VAL A 584 84.48 -26.27 -63.27
C VAL A 584 85.52 -27.34 -62.96
N ILE A 585 85.16 -28.39 -62.22
CA ILE A 585 86.05 -29.52 -61.92
C ILE A 585 86.42 -30.26 -63.22
N ASP A 586 85.46 -30.56 -64.08
CA ASP A 586 85.70 -31.20 -65.38
C ASP A 586 86.58 -30.34 -66.27
N GLN A 587 86.33 -29.04 -66.33
CA GLN A 587 87.17 -28.11 -67.10
C GLN A 587 88.59 -28.04 -66.54
N GLN A 588 88.76 -27.99 -65.22
CA GLN A 588 90.07 -28.05 -64.58
C GLN A 588 90.79 -29.39 -64.82
N LEU A 589 90.08 -30.51 -64.81
CA LEU A 589 90.62 -31.82 -65.15
C LEU A 589 91.06 -31.84 -66.61
N MET A 590 90.24 -31.36 -67.54
CA MET A 590 90.58 -31.28 -68.97
C MET A 590 91.79 -30.39 -69.22
N ASP A 591 91.84 -29.22 -68.58
CA ASP A 591 92.98 -28.31 -68.63
C ASP A 591 94.25 -28.94 -68.02
N LYS A 592 94.13 -29.69 -66.91
CA LYS A 592 95.24 -30.45 -66.33
C LYS A 592 95.72 -31.53 -67.29
N HIS A 593 94.83 -32.34 -67.88
CA HIS A 593 95.21 -33.34 -68.88
C HIS A 593 95.81 -32.70 -70.13
N GLN A 594 95.35 -31.53 -70.57
CA GLN A 594 95.96 -30.80 -71.69
C GLN A 594 97.33 -30.23 -71.31
N LYS A 595 97.50 -29.70 -70.10
CA LYS A 595 98.79 -29.24 -69.56
C LYS A 595 99.76 -30.40 -69.37
N GLU A 596 99.30 -31.56 -68.93
CA GLU A 596 100.07 -32.79 -68.81
C GLU A 596 100.39 -33.40 -70.18
N ARG A 597 99.48 -33.36 -71.16
CA ARG A 597 99.74 -33.77 -72.55
C ARG A 597 100.68 -32.81 -73.28
N SER A 598 100.60 -31.52 -73.03
CA SER A 598 101.53 -30.54 -73.60
C SER A 598 102.89 -30.60 -72.91
N ARG A 599 102.93 -30.84 -71.58
CA ARG A 599 104.16 -31.18 -70.86
C ARG A 599 104.74 -32.51 -71.35
N SER A 600 103.92 -33.55 -71.51
CA SER A 600 104.36 -34.86 -72.03
C SER A 600 104.86 -34.74 -73.47
N ALA A 601 104.15 -34.02 -74.35
CA ALA A 601 104.57 -33.71 -75.71
C ALA A 601 105.85 -32.85 -75.77
N SER A 602 106.05 -31.94 -74.82
CA SER A 602 107.30 -31.17 -74.66
C SER A 602 108.45 -32.01 -74.08
N SER A 603 108.15 -33.06 -73.31
CA SER A 603 109.15 -34.04 -72.86
C SER A 603 109.39 -35.18 -73.86
N PHE A 604 108.51 -35.38 -74.85
CA PHE A 604 108.71 -36.31 -75.97
C PHE A 604 109.54 -35.69 -77.12
N SER A 605 109.83 -34.38 -77.08
CA SER A 605 110.75 -33.70 -78.01
C SER A 605 112.17 -33.48 -77.45
N SER A 606 112.49 -34.02 -76.26
CA SER A 606 113.85 -33.99 -75.71
C SER A 606 114.19 -35.25 -74.91
N GLY A 607 114.92 -36.17 -75.53
CA GLY A 607 115.90 -37.01 -74.83
C GLY A 607 115.47 -38.40 -74.34
N ARG A 608 115.74 -39.40 -75.20
CA ARG A 608 116.17 -40.78 -74.94
C ARG A 608 116.67 -41.08 -73.50
N GLY A 609 116.12 -42.11 -72.82
CA GLY A 609 116.80 -42.76 -71.69
C GLY A 609 115.94 -43.55 -70.69
N THR A 610 115.95 -44.89 -70.82
CA THR A 610 116.00 -45.92 -69.75
C THR A 610 115.03 -45.88 -68.53
N GLY A 611 114.13 -46.87 -68.50
CA GLY A 611 114.21 -48.02 -67.57
C GLY A 611 113.46 -47.98 -66.22
N ARG A 612 112.70 -49.08 -65.97
CA ARG A 612 112.18 -49.61 -64.67
C ARG A 612 111.19 -48.68 -63.95
N GLY A 613 110.09 -49.11 -63.33
CA GLY A 613 109.69 -50.36 -62.69
C GLY A 613 108.82 -49.95 -61.49
N ASP A 614 107.93 -50.85 -61.04
CA ASP A 614 107.19 -50.82 -59.76
C ASP A 614 105.90 -49.97 -59.61
N GLU A 615 104.77 -50.69 -59.59
CA GLU A 615 103.70 -50.57 -58.58
C GLU A 615 104.31 -50.56 -57.15
N PRO A 616 103.72 -49.96 -56.08
CA PRO A 616 102.38 -50.37 -55.61
C PRO A 616 101.57 -49.36 -54.75
N SER A 617 100.29 -49.75 -54.51
CA SER A 617 99.54 -49.83 -53.25
C SER A 617 99.83 -48.92 -52.03
N GLY A 618 98.73 -48.51 -51.38
CA GLY A 618 98.64 -48.08 -49.97
C GLY A 618 98.76 -46.57 -49.76
N ALA A 619 98.15 -45.92 -48.79
CA ALA A 619 97.28 -46.31 -47.70
C ALA A 619 96.70 -45.01 -47.09
N GLU A 620 95.60 -45.14 -46.38
CA GLU A 620 95.22 -44.41 -45.14
C GLU A 620 95.68 -42.96 -44.88
N GLY A 621 94.72 -42.13 -44.46
CA GLY A 621 94.98 -40.91 -43.69
C GLY A 621 93.72 -40.05 -43.56
N LYS A 622 92.80 -40.40 -42.66
CA LYS A 622 92.64 -39.74 -41.34
C LYS A 622 92.54 -38.21 -41.39
N GLY A 623 91.33 -37.73 -41.12
CA GLY A 623 91.12 -36.91 -39.93
C GLY A 623 90.65 -35.47 -40.15
N LEU A 624 89.64 -35.12 -39.32
CA LEU A 624 89.32 -33.78 -38.81
C LEU A 624 88.60 -32.91 -39.87
N PHE A 625 87.36 -32.45 -39.70
CA PHE A 625 86.84 -31.72 -38.56
C PHE A 625 85.31 -31.84 -38.48
N SER A 626 84.84 -32.12 -37.26
CA SER A 626 83.49 -31.86 -36.79
C SER A 626 83.36 -30.39 -36.40
N PHE A 627 82.55 -29.56 -37.06
CA PHE A 627 82.03 -28.31 -36.49
C PHE A 627 80.77 -27.81 -37.23
N PHE A 628 79.79 -27.40 -36.41
CA PHE A 628 78.56 -26.65 -36.68
C PHE A 628 77.24 -27.38 -36.99
N ARG A 629 76.56 -27.65 -35.87
CA ARG A 629 75.12 -27.59 -35.62
C ARG A 629 74.64 -26.13 -35.56
N LYS A 630 73.36 -25.90 -35.92
CA LYS A 630 72.58 -24.65 -36.15
C LYS A 630 72.62 -24.25 -37.63
N ILE A 631 71.50 -24.21 -38.36
CA ILE A 631 70.08 -23.98 -38.00
C ILE A 631 69.22 -25.16 -38.44
#